data_AF-A0A7D5QK95-F1
#
_entry.id   AF-A0A7D5QK95-F1
#
_cell.length_a   1.000
_cell.length_b   1.000
_cell.length_c   1.000
_cell.angle_alpha   90.00
_cell.angle_beta   90.00
_cell.angle_gamma   90.00
#
_symmetry.space_group_name_H-M   'P 1'
#
loop_
_entity.id
_entity.type
_entity.pdbx_description
1 polymer ?
#
loop_
_entity_poly.entity_id
_entity_poly.type
_entity_poly.pdbx_seq_one_letter_code
_entity_poly.pdbx_strand_id
1 'polypeptide(L)'
;MNVEFPRGVRERVGFGRLTPRVAAGALAATQAADLLVTLVALRFVPGVREANVVAAAAIASFGPAVGLTAVAAVAVGGLILVTERAASFVGSHPDGSPEAVTAVRLVGYGPMTALNVVVVVHNALLIASVHRPG
;
A
#
# COMPACT_ATOMS: atom_id res chain seq x y z
N MET A 1 -5.64 27.97 -14.75
CA MET A 1 -6.72 27.22 -15.43
C MET A 1 -7.50 26.50 -14.34
N ASN A 2 -8.64 27.04 -13.91
CA ASN A 2 -9.45 26.45 -12.84
C ASN A 2 -10.34 25.37 -13.44
N VAL A 3 -10.08 24.12 -13.10
CA VAL A 3 -10.92 23.00 -13.49
C VAL A 3 -12.08 22.92 -12.49
N GLU A 4 -13.21 23.55 -12.82
CA GLU A 4 -14.45 23.41 -12.06
C GLU A 4 -15.06 22.04 -12.33
N PHE A 5 -15.01 21.15 -11.34
CA PHE A 5 -15.70 19.88 -11.39
C PHE A 5 -17.21 20.08 -11.12
N PRO A 6 -18.10 19.50 -11.93
CA PRO A 6 -19.56 19.61 -11.74
C PRO A 6 -19.99 19.09 -10.36
N ARG A 7 -20.86 19.84 -9.67
CA ARG A 7 -21.35 19.52 -8.31
C ARG A 7 -21.91 18.09 -8.17
N GLY A 8 -22.51 17.52 -9.23
CA GLY A 8 -23.07 16.17 -9.23
C GLY A 8 -22.06 15.02 -9.28
N VAL A 9 -20.79 15.27 -9.62
CA VAL A 9 -19.73 14.23 -9.59
C VAL A 9 -19.21 14.04 -8.17
N ARG A 10 -19.18 15.10 -7.36
CA ARG A 10 -18.73 15.08 -5.96
C ARG A 10 -19.58 14.18 -5.06
N GLU A 11 -20.86 13.96 -5.39
CA GLU A 11 -21.78 13.13 -4.60
C GLU A 11 -21.83 11.66 -5.05
N ARG A 12 -21.61 11.36 -6.34
CA ARG A 12 -21.71 9.97 -6.86
C ARG A 12 -20.45 9.15 -6.62
N VAL A 13 -19.29 9.80 -6.61
CA VAL A 13 -18.07 9.16 -6.14
C VAL A 13 -18.03 9.43 -4.65
N GLY A 14 -18.20 8.42 -3.80
CA GLY A 14 -18.28 8.53 -2.35
C GLY A 14 -16.98 9.02 -1.67
N PHE A 15 -16.40 10.13 -2.14
CA PHE A 15 -15.21 10.79 -1.61
C PHE A 15 -15.44 11.39 -0.22
N GLY A 16 -16.69 11.49 0.23
CA GLY A 16 -17.04 12.25 1.43
C GLY A 16 -16.59 11.66 2.78
N ARG A 17 -16.06 10.43 2.88
CA ARG A 17 -15.75 9.81 4.19
C ARG A 17 -14.55 8.85 4.23
N LEU A 18 -13.62 8.91 3.28
CA LEU A 18 -12.34 8.20 3.45
C LEU A 18 -11.48 8.96 4.47
N THR A 19 -11.73 8.69 5.75
CA THR A 19 -10.92 9.27 6.81
C THR A 19 -9.47 8.78 6.66
N PRO A 20 -8.46 9.60 7.02
CA PRO A 20 -7.04 9.21 6.96
C PRO A 20 -6.76 7.85 7.58
N ARG A 21 -7.49 7.51 8.66
CA ARG A 21 -7.39 6.22 9.34
C ARG A 21 -7.82 5.04 8.47
N VAL A 22 -8.85 5.21 7.64
CA VAL A 22 -9.31 4.15 6.72
C VAL A 22 -8.31 3.94 5.59
N ALA A 23 -7.78 5.01 5.00
CA ALA A 23 -6.80 4.89 3.92
C ALA A 23 -5.46 4.30 4.41
N ALA A 24 -4.93 4.79 5.53
CA ALA A 24 -3.74 4.22 6.16
C ALA A 24 -3.98 2.78 6.65
N GLY A 25 -5.18 2.49 7.17
CA GLY A 25 -5.58 1.15 7.58
C GLY A 25 -5.64 0.17 6.40
N ALA A 26 -6.20 0.59 5.27
CA ALA A 26 -6.24 -0.21 4.04
C ALA A 26 -4.83 -0.48 3.49
N LEU A 27 -3.95 0.53 3.50
CA LEU A 27 -2.55 0.35 3.14
C LEU A 27 -1.85 -0.67 4.05
N ALA A 28 -2.01 -0.52 5.37
CA ALA A 28 -1.39 -1.44 6.34
C ALA A 28 -1.93 -2.87 6.18
N ALA A 29 -3.24 -3.04 5.99
CA ALA A 29 -3.87 -4.34 5.80
C ALA A 29 -3.39 -5.01 4.50
N THR A 30 -3.33 -4.26 3.39
CA THR A 30 -2.86 -4.81 2.11
C THR A 30 -1.37 -5.16 2.14
N GLN A 31 -0.54 -4.36 2.82
CA GLN A 31 0.86 -4.71 3.04
C GLN A 31 1.01 -5.96 3.93
N ALA A 32 0.19 -6.10 4.98
CA ALA A 32 0.22 -7.28 5.83
C ALA A 32 -0.18 -8.55 5.06
N ALA A 33 -1.20 -8.45 4.21
CA ALA A 33 -1.59 -9.54 3.32
C ALA A 33 -0.44 -9.90 2.35
N ASP A 34 0.20 -8.91 1.73
CA ASP A 34 1.33 -9.10 0.82
C ASP A 34 2.51 -9.81 1.51
N LEU A 35 2.86 -9.35 2.71
CA LEU A 35 3.89 -9.96 3.55
C LEU A 35 3.57 -11.44 3.84
N LEU A 36 2.34 -11.74 4.24
CA LEU A 36 1.93 -13.11 4.56
C LEU A 36 2.00 -14.01 3.34
N VAL A 37 1.46 -13.57 2.20
CA VAL A 37 1.47 -14.35 0.96
C VAL A 37 2.91 -14.57 0.49
N THR A 38 3.77 -13.56 0.59
CA THR A 38 5.20 -13.67 0.24
C THR A 38 5.93 -14.65 1.14
N LEU A 39 5.69 -14.61 2.46
CA LEU A 39 6.27 -15.58 3.40
C LEU A 39 5.82 -17.01 3.09
N VAL A 40 4.55 -17.22 2.78
CA VAL A 40 4.02 -18.52 2.38
C VAL A 40 4.69 -18.98 1.08
N ALA A 41 4.77 -18.12 0.06
CA ALA A 41 5.40 -18.45 -1.21
C ALA A 41 6.87 -18.86 -1.03
N LEU A 42 7.66 -18.06 -0.30
CA LEU A 42 9.07 -18.37 -0.03
C LEU A 42 9.27 -19.65 0.80
N ARG A 43 8.32 -19.98 1.67
CA ARG A 43 8.41 -21.16 2.55
C ARG A 43 8.00 -22.45 1.84
N PHE A 44 6.98 -22.40 1.00
CA PHE A 44 6.30 -23.61 0.50
C PHE A 44 6.42 -23.82 -1.00
N VAL A 45 6.87 -22.84 -1.78
CA VAL A 45 7.02 -22.98 -3.24
C VAL A 45 8.51 -23.15 -3.58
N PRO A 46 8.95 -24.35 -4.01
CA PRO A 46 10.34 -24.57 -4.38
C PRO A 46 10.77 -23.67 -5.54
N GLY A 47 11.96 -23.08 -5.44
CA GLY A 47 12.55 -22.24 -6.49
C GLY A 47 12.07 -20.78 -6.50
N VAL A 48 11.06 -20.41 -5.71
CA VAL A 48 10.68 -19.00 -5.53
C VAL A 48 11.73 -18.29 -4.67
N ARG A 49 12.12 -17.09 -5.11
CA ARG A 49 13.08 -16.22 -4.42
C ARG A 49 12.57 -14.80 -4.40
N GLU A 50 12.97 -14.06 -3.37
CA GLU A 50 12.70 -12.64 -3.25
C GLU A 50 13.46 -11.87 -4.34
N ALA A 51 12.71 -11.12 -5.17
CA ALA A 51 13.27 -10.36 -6.29
C ALA A 51 13.69 -8.94 -5.86
N ASN A 52 13.09 -8.40 -4.80
CA ASN A 52 13.46 -7.09 -4.29
C ASN A 52 14.81 -7.19 -3.58
N VAL A 53 15.84 -6.55 -4.13
CA VAL A 53 17.22 -6.58 -3.61
C VAL A 53 17.33 -6.11 -2.15
N VAL A 54 16.50 -5.15 -1.74
CA VAL A 54 16.48 -4.64 -0.36
C VAL A 54 15.86 -5.69 0.57
N ALA A 55 14.74 -6.28 0.15
CA ALA A 55 14.10 -7.37 0.89
C ALA A 55 15.02 -8.60 0.98
N ALA A 56 15.65 -9.01 -0.12
CA ALA A 56 16.59 -10.12 -0.16
C ALA A 56 17.78 -9.90 0.80
N ALA A 57 18.35 -8.69 0.83
CA ALA A 57 19.43 -8.35 1.77
C ALA A 57 18.95 -8.41 3.24
N ALA A 58 17.74 -7.93 3.52
CA ALA A 58 17.15 -8.00 4.86
C ALA A 58 16.89 -9.46 5.28
N ILE A 59 16.37 -10.29 4.37
CA ILE A 59 16.15 -11.72 4.59
C ILE A 59 17.47 -12.43 4.87
N ALA A 60 18.53 -12.13 4.12
CA ALA A 60 19.85 -12.72 4.32
C ALA A 60 20.45 -12.36 5.69
N SER A 61 20.14 -11.16 6.20
CA SER A 61 20.68 -10.66 7.48
C SER A 61 19.88 -11.11 8.70
N PHE A 62 18.55 -11.19 8.60
CA PHE A 62 17.64 -11.35 9.74
C PHE A 62 16.70 -12.56 9.62
N GLY A 63 16.75 -13.28 8.51
CA GLY A 63 15.80 -14.33 8.17
C GLY A 63 14.52 -13.81 7.52
N PRO A 64 13.71 -14.68 6.87
CA PRO A 64 12.58 -14.28 6.04
C PRO A 64 11.52 -13.46 6.78
N ALA A 65 11.06 -13.96 7.93
CA ALA A 65 9.98 -13.35 8.70
C ALA A 65 10.37 -11.95 9.20
N VAL A 66 11.52 -11.83 9.88
CA VAL A 66 11.98 -10.56 10.46
C VAL A 66 12.39 -9.58 9.37
N GLY A 67 13.15 -10.04 8.36
CA GLY A 67 13.62 -9.19 7.27
C GLY A 67 12.47 -8.58 6.46
N LEU A 68 11.49 -9.39 6.05
CA LEU A 68 10.34 -8.89 5.30
C LEU A 68 9.43 -7.99 6.14
N THR A 69 9.21 -8.34 7.42
CA THR A 69 8.41 -7.49 8.32
C THR A 69 9.06 -6.12 8.51
N ALA A 70 10.38 -6.06 8.68
CA ALA A 70 11.11 -4.81 8.85
C ALA A 70 11.02 -3.93 7.59
N VAL A 71 11.23 -4.51 6.41
CA VAL A 71 11.11 -3.78 5.14
C VAL A 71 9.69 -3.28 4.91
N ALA A 72 8.68 -4.11 5.16
CA ALA A 72 7.27 -3.72 5.06
C ALA A 72 6.92 -2.58 6.02
N ALA A 73 7.39 -2.64 7.27
CA ALA A 73 7.16 -1.60 8.27
C ALA A 73 7.80 -0.26 7.86
N VAL A 74 9.03 -0.29 7.35
CA VAL A 74 9.72 0.92 6.86
C VAL A 74 8.99 1.50 5.65
N ALA A 75 8.55 0.68 4.69
CA ALA A 75 7.84 1.14 3.50
C ALA A 75 6.50 1.80 3.86
N VAL A 76 5.66 1.12 4.66
CA VAL A 76 4.36 1.65 5.09
C VAL A 76 4.52 2.87 5.98
N GLY A 77 5.42 2.81 6.96
CA GLY A 77 5.69 3.93 7.87
C GLY A 77 6.21 5.16 7.14
N GLY A 78 7.14 4.98 6.20
CA GLY A 78 7.64 6.06 5.34
C GLY A 78 6.55 6.68 4.48
N LEU A 79 5.69 5.85 3.86
CA LEU A 79 4.59 6.36 3.03
C LEU A 79 3.56 7.14 3.85
N ILE A 80 3.16 6.63 5.03
CA ILE A 80 2.27 7.33 5.96
C ILE A 80 2.89 8.66 6.38
N LEU A 81 4.17 8.65 6.77
CA LEU A 81 4.87 9.85 7.21
C LEU A 81 4.87 10.92 6.11
N VAL A 82 5.31 10.57 4.91
CA VAL A 82 5.39 11.52 3.77
C VAL A 82 4.01 12.04 3.41
N THR A 83 3.02 11.13 3.31
CA THR A 83 1.65 11.49 2.91
C THR A 83 0.99 12.42 3.93
N GLU A 84 1.06 12.10 5.22
CA GLU A 84 0.46 12.95 6.25
C GLU A 84 1.21 14.27 6.45
N ARG A 85 2.54 14.30 6.24
CA ARG A 85 3.30 15.56 6.25
C ARG A 85 2.91 16.47 5.09
N ALA A 86 2.78 15.92 3.88
CA ALA A 86 2.29 16.66 2.73
C ALA A 86 0.85 17.15 2.95
N ALA A 87 -0.04 16.30 3.45
CA ALA A 87 -1.43 16.65 3.75
C ALA A 87 -1.52 17.76 4.81
N SER A 88 -0.70 17.69 5.86
CA SER A 88 -0.61 18.71 6.91
C SER A 88 -0.11 20.05 6.35
N PHE A 89 0.93 20.02 5.50
CA PHE A 89 1.48 21.21 4.86
C PHE A 89 0.45 21.91 3.94
N VAL A 90 -0.30 21.14 3.15
CA VAL A 90 -1.39 21.67 2.32
C VAL A 90 -2.53 22.21 3.19
N GLY A 91 -2.88 21.54 4.28
CA GLY A 91 -3.92 22.00 5.20
C GLY A 91 -3.55 23.25 5.99
N SER A 92 -2.27 23.50 6.22
CA SER A 92 -1.78 24.72 6.89
C SER A 92 -1.61 25.93 5.96
N HIS A 93 -1.77 25.75 4.64
CA HIS A 93 -1.67 26.86 3.69
C HIS A 93 -2.92 27.76 3.77
N PRO A 94 -2.77 29.08 3.57
CA PRO A 94 -3.91 30.02 3.55
C PRO A 94 -5.02 29.65 2.55
N ASP A 95 -4.63 29.07 1.41
CA ASP A 95 -5.56 28.59 0.36
C ASP A 95 -5.90 27.09 0.48
N GLY A 96 -5.54 26.46 1.60
CA GLY A 96 -5.73 25.03 1.83
C GLY A 96 -7.21 24.66 1.96
N SER A 97 -7.71 23.81 1.07
CA SER A 97 -9.07 23.26 1.15
C SER A 97 -9.08 21.81 1.71
N PRO A 98 -10.15 21.38 2.39
CA PRO A 98 -10.32 19.98 2.78
C PRO A 98 -10.24 19.00 1.61
N GLU A 99 -10.67 19.42 0.41
CA GLU A 99 -10.57 18.62 -0.80
C GLU A 99 -9.11 18.44 -1.25
N ALA A 100 -8.29 19.48 -1.16
CA ALA A 100 -6.86 19.39 -1.50
C ALA A 100 -6.13 18.43 -0.54
N VAL A 101 -6.41 18.50 0.76
CA VAL A 101 -5.88 17.56 1.77
C VAL A 101 -6.31 16.13 1.46
N THR A 102 -7.56 15.93 1.07
CA THR A 102 -8.09 14.61 0.69
C THR A 102 -7.43 14.08 -0.59
N ALA A 103 -7.23 14.95 -1.59
CA ALA A 103 -6.54 14.59 -2.82
C ALA A 103 -5.10 14.17 -2.58
N VAL A 104 -4.35 14.86 -1.72
CA VAL A 104 -2.99 14.48 -1.33
C VAL A 104 -2.97 13.08 -0.72
N ARG A 105 -3.91 12.76 0.18
CA ARG A 105 -4.00 11.43 0.79
C ARG A 105 -4.38 10.34 -0.21
N LEU A 106 -5.31 10.63 -1.13
CA LEU A 106 -5.67 9.70 -2.21
C LEU A 106 -4.48 9.39 -3.11
N VAL A 107 -3.71 10.40 -3.49
CA VAL A 107 -2.51 10.22 -4.32
C VAL A 107 -1.40 9.54 -3.54
N GLY A 108 -1.24 9.84 -2.26
CA GLY A 108 -0.22 9.22 -1.41
C GLY A 108 -0.48 7.74 -1.12
N TYR A 109 -1.72 7.37 -0.78
CA TYR A 109 -2.07 6.00 -0.39
C TYR A 109 -2.55 5.13 -1.55
N GLY A 110 -3.28 5.72 -2.51
CA GLY A 110 -4.02 4.99 -3.54
C GLY A 110 -3.16 4.10 -4.43
N PRO A 111 -2.12 4.62 -5.11
CA PRO A 111 -1.29 3.85 -6.02
C PRO A 111 -0.62 2.65 -5.33
N MET A 112 -0.03 2.85 -4.15
CA MET A 112 0.61 1.76 -3.40
C MET A 112 -0.40 0.72 -2.90
N THR A 113 -1.58 1.16 -2.45
CA THR A 113 -2.64 0.22 -2.05
C THR A 113 -3.10 -0.62 -3.25
N ALA A 114 -3.29 -0.01 -4.42
CA ALA A 114 -3.68 -0.71 -5.64
C ALA A 114 -2.61 -1.71 -6.10
N LEU A 115 -1.34 -1.31 -6.08
CA LEU A 115 -0.21 -2.19 -6.40
C LEU A 115 -0.14 -3.37 -5.43
N ASN A 116 -0.25 -3.14 -4.12
CA ASN A 116 -0.25 -4.20 -3.13
C ASN A 116 -1.37 -5.22 -3.38
N VAL A 117 -2.58 -4.76 -3.73
CA VAL A 117 -3.68 -5.67 -4.10
C VAL A 117 -3.31 -6.53 -5.31
N VAL A 118 -2.72 -5.95 -6.35
CA VAL A 118 -2.30 -6.70 -7.55
C VAL A 118 -1.23 -7.73 -7.19
N VAL A 119 -0.24 -7.37 -6.38
CA VAL A 119 0.85 -8.27 -5.96
C VAL A 119 0.30 -9.41 -5.09
N VAL A 120 -0.57 -9.11 -4.12
CA VAL A 120 -1.24 -10.12 -3.29
C VAL A 120 -1.99 -11.13 -4.15
N VAL A 121 -2.78 -10.65 -5.11
CA VAL A 121 -3.54 -11.53 -6.03
C VAL A 121 -2.60 -12.37 -6.87
N HIS A 122 -1.55 -11.76 -7.45
CA HIS A 122 -0.58 -12.49 -8.27
C HIS A 122 0.11 -13.59 -7.46
N ASN A 123 0.60 -13.27 -6.26
CA ASN A 123 1.30 -14.22 -5.40
C ASN A 123 0.36 -15.34 -4.91
N ALA A 124 -0.90 -15.01 -4.61
CA ALA A 124 -1.91 -16.01 -4.23
C ALA A 124 -2.21 -16.99 -5.39
N LEU A 125 -2.33 -16.47 -6.62
CA LEU A 125 -2.51 -17.30 -7.82
C LEU A 125 -1.29 -18.20 -8.08
N LEU A 126 -0.08 -17.69 -7.88
CA LEU A 126 1.15 -18.46 -8.02
C LEU A 126 1.15 -19.65 -7.03
N ILE A 127 0.83 -19.41 -5.76
CA ILE A 127 0.70 -20.47 -4.74
C ILE A 127 -0.36 -21.50 -5.17
N ALA A 128 -1.55 -21.05 -5.57
CA ALA A 128 -2.64 -21.94 -5.99
C ALA A 128 -2.27 -22.79 -7.22
N SER A 129 -1.48 -22.24 -8.15
CA SER A 129 -1.06 -22.95 -9.37
C SER A 129 -0.08 -24.09 -9.08
N VAL A 130 0.77 -23.94 -8.05
CA VAL A 130 1.74 -24.96 -7.63
C VAL A 130 1.10 -26.03 -6.74
N HIS A 131 -0.03 -25.71 -6.10
CA HIS A 131 -0.74 -26.61 -5.19
C HIS A 131 -1.84 -27.46 -5.86
N ARG A 132 -1.90 -27.54 -7.20
CA ARG A 132 -2.81 -28.47 -7.87
C ARG A 132 -2.38 -29.91 -7.56
N PRO A 133 -3.19 -30.72 -6.83
CA PRO A 133 -2.92 -32.14 -6.71
C PRO A 133 -3.07 -32.76 -8.11
N GLY A 134 -2.03 -33.47 -8.54
CA GLY A 134 -2.10 -34.39 -9.68
C GLY A 134 -2.91 -35.62 -9.33
#